data_AF-A0A929SC40-F1
#
_entry.id   AF-A0A929SC40-F1
#
_cell.length_a   1.000
_cell.length_b   1.000
_cell.length_c   1.000
_cell.angle_alpha   90.00
_cell.angle_beta   90.00
_cell.angle_gamma   90.00
#
_symmetry.space_group_name_H-M   'P 1'
#
loop_
_entity.id
_entity.type
_entity.pdbx_description
1 polymer ?
#
loop_
_entity_poly.entity_id
_entity_poly.type
_entity_poly.pdbx_seq_one_letter_code
_entity_poly.pdbx_strand_id
1 'polypeptide(L)'
;KSKLGVYINLKDGKSQQQQAVQLKTELESKGLKVNYTSKEDALKFVERRVEDLTKTLKKYNLENPMPSTLYINYAGADQFAEMKQILEKNKDAIINMNDLSDNVVKTQEKRVLNIINLSNVLQSFGYLIVGLMGISVLVFAVFFLQAMFEHFKKDVQAKKLLGATTKQIAQPFLRVIFLSLGMAFVLAVLLLIGASLGIETYLASVFNFSLVNAIADVVFEILAVGVVEIIVMMLILMGVSYWQVMRWNKKLK
;
A
#
# COMPACT_ATOMS: atom_id res chain seq x y z
N LYS A 1 -3.43 3.26 12.28
CA LYS A 1 -1.95 3.35 12.09
C LYS A 1 -1.26 2.78 13.32
N SER A 2 -0.60 1.63 13.18
CA SER A 2 0.23 1.01 14.23
C SER A 2 1.39 1.96 14.55
N LYS A 3 1.41 2.53 15.75
CA LYS A 3 2.49 3.43 16.18
C LYS A 3 3.70 2.56 16.53
N LEU A 4 4.70 2.56 15.66
CA LEU A 4 5.99 1.91 15.92
C LEU A 4 6.80 2.85 16.83
N GLY A 5 7.36 2.31 17.91
CA GLY A 5 8.18 3.11 18.82
C GLY A 5 9.11 2.32 19.72
N VAL A 6 10.19 2.99 20.14
CA VAL A 6 11.30 2.42 20.94
C VAL A 6 11.39 3.13 22.28
N TYR A 7 11.66 2.36 23.33
CA TYR A 7 11.94 2.87 24.67
C TYR A 7 13.45 2.99 24.88
N ILE A 8 13.88 4.14 25.39
CA ILE A 8 15.28 4.45 25.66
C ILE A 8 15.43 4.88 27.11
N ASN A 9 16.33 4.24 27.84
CA ASN A 9 16.64 4.55 29.23
C ASN A 9 17.85 5.47 29.31
N LEU A 10 17.70 6.60 30.00
CA LEU A 10 18.76 7.59 30.19
C LEU A 10 19.57 7.32 31.45
N LYS A 11 20.87 7.61 31.39
CA LYS A 11 21.78 7.50 32.53
C LYS A 11 21.47 8.55 33.59
N ASP A 12 21.53 8.13 34.86
CA ASP A 12 21.32 9.04 35.99
C ASP A 12 22.54 9.97 36.15
N GLY A 13 22.29 11.28 36.25
CA GLY A 13 23.33 12.30 36.38
C GLY A 13 22.79 13.72 36.57
N LYS A 14 23.63 14.64 37.08
CA LYS A 14 23.24 16.04 37.39
C LYS A 14 22.73 16.83 36.16
N SER A 15 23.04 16.39 34.95
CA SER A 15 22.62 16.99 33.66
C SER A 15 21.56 16.18 32.91
N GLN A 16 20.98 15.13 33.52
CA GLN A 16 20.05 14.19 32.87
C GLN A 16 18.84 14.90 32.23
N GLN A 17 18.25 15.87 32.91
CA GLN A 17 17.08 16.59 32.41
C GLN A 17 17.42 17.52 31.23
N GLN A 18 18.60 18.13 31.23
CA GLN A 18 19.07 18.97 30.12
C GLN A 18 19.39 18.11 28.89
N GLN A 19 20.01 16.94 29.09
CA GLN A 19 20.31 15.99 28.02
C GLN A 19 19.03 15.36 27.43
N ALA A 20 18.05 15.03 28.28
CA ALA A 20 16.75 14.54 27.84
C ALA A 20 16.01 15.55 26.96
N VAL A 21 16.06 16.84 27.33
CA VAL A 21 15.44 17.92 26.56
C VAL A 21 16.17 18.14 25.23
N GLN A 22 17.51 18.14 25.23
CA GLN A 22 18.30 18.27 23.99
C GLN A 22 18.03 17.12 23.02
N LEU A 23 18.05 15.87 23.51
CA LEU A 23 17.71 14.68 22.72
C LEU A 23 16.29 14.74 22.19
N LYS A 24 15.33 15.14 23.03
CA LYS A 24 13.94 15.32 22.62
C LYS A 24 13.83 16.32 21.47
N THR A 25 14.47 17.49 21.58
CA THR A 25 14.44 18.52 20.54
C THR A 25 15.13 18.07 19.24
N GLU A 26 16.28 17.39 19.33
CA GLU A 26 16.99 16.88 18.14
C GLU A 26 16.16 15.82 17.40
N LEU A 27 15.49 14.93 18.13
CA LEU A 27 14.60 13.91 17.56
C LEU A 27 13.30 14.52 17.00
N GLU A 28 12.68 15.47 17.70
CA GLU A 28 11.48 16.18 17.23
C GLU A 28 11.77 17.01 15.97
N SER A 29 12.99 17.56 15.83
CA SER A 29 13.41 18.28 14.62
C SER A 29 13.46 17.40 13.36
N LYS A 30 13.58 16.08 13.53
CA LYS A 30 13.51 15.06 12.47
C LYS A 30 12.11 14.49 12.25
N GLY A 31 11.09 15.10 12.87
CA GLY A 31 9.69 14.70 12.72
C GLY A 31 9.32 13.44 13.51
N LEU A 32 10.16 13.02 14.46
CA LEU A 32 9.86 11.94 15.41
C LEU A 32 9.02 12.48 16.56
N LYS A 33 8.07 11.68 17.08
CA LYS A 33 7.31 12.07 18.28
C LYS A 33 7.92 11.45 19.52
N VAL A 34 8.45 12.28 20.40
CA VAL A 34 9.19 11.83 21.58
C VAL A 34 8.45 12.20 22.87
N ASN A 35 8.08 11.17 23.63
CA ASN A 35 7.50 11.34 24.97
C ASN A 35 8.58 11.08 26.02
N TYR A 36 8.83 12.08 26.87
CA TYR A 36 9.71 11.93 28.02
C TYR A 36 8.91 11.56 29.26
N THR A 37 9.35 10.54 29.96
CA THR A 37 8.81 10.12 31.26
C THR A 37 9.92 10.23 32.30
N SER A 38 9.67 11.04 33.32
CA SER A 38 10.57 11.20 34.46
C SER A 38 10.68 9.92 35.29
N LYS A 39 11.75 9.82 36.08
CA LYS A 39 11.99 8.74 37.05
C LYS A 39 10.80 8.54 38.00
N GLU A 40 10.20 9.63 38.47
CA GLU A 40 9.07 9.65 39.38
C GLU A 40 7.76 9.21 38.70
N ASP A 41 7.54 9.64 37.46
CA ASP A 41 6.32 9.28 36.71
C ASP A 41 6.36 7.84 36.20
N ALA A 42 7.55 7.33 35.87
CA ALA A 42 7.76 5.92 35.56
C ALA A 42 7.42 5.02 36.76
N LEU A 43 7.81 5.43 37.97
CA LEU A 43 7.46 4.72 39.20
C LEU A 43 5.94 4.73 39.44
N LYS A 44 5.27 5.88 39.28
CA LYS A 44 3.81 5.98 39.41
C LYS A 44 3.04 5.11 38.40
N PHE A 45 3.58 4.94 37.20
CA PHE A 45 2.99 4.04 36.21
C PHE A 45 3.05 2.57 36.65
N VAL A 46 4.18 2.16 37.25
CA VAL A 46 4.35 0.81 37.80
C VAL A 46 3.51 0.61 39.07
N GLU A 47 3.43 1.61 39.95
CA GLU A 47 2.56 1.62 41.14
C GLU A 47 1.11 1.27 40.79
N ARG A 48 0.59 1.84 39.70
CA ARG A 48 -0.79 1.57 39.24
C ARG A 48 -1.01 0.16 38.70
N ARG A 49 0.05 -0.55 38.35
CA ARG A 49 -0.02 -1.84 37.65
C ARG A 49 0.41 -3.01 38.53
N VAL A 50 1.29 -2.77 39.50
CA VAL A 50 1.78 -3.76 40.46
C VAL A 50 2.02 -3.07 41.81
N GLU A 51 0.97 -2.97 42.63
CA GLU A 51 1.03 -2.25 43.91
C GLU A 51 2.06 -2.82 44.91
N ASP A 52 2.29 -4.14 44.89
CA ASP A 52 3.13 -4.84 45.87
C ASP A 52 4.63 -4.55 45.73
N LEU A 53 5.12 -4.28 44.51
CA LEU A 53 6.53 -3.93 44.27
C LEU A 53 6.90 -2.61 44.96
N THR A 54 5.99 -1.65 44.89
CA THR A 54 6.19 -0.30 45.44
C THR A 54 5.99 -0.21 46.95
N LYS A 55 5.19 -1.08 47.54
CA LYS A 55 5.09 -1.21 49.01
C LYS A 55 6.42 -1.66 49.61
N THR A 56 7.12 -2.57 48.96
CA THR A 56 8.44 -3.07 49.40
C THR A 56 9.51 -1.98 49.29
N LEU A 57 9.56 -1.25 48.17
CA LEU A 57 10.49 -0.14 47.98
C LEU A 57 10.31 0.96 49.03
N LYS A 58 9.05 1.34 49.33
CA LYS A 58 8.72 2.32 50.37
C LYS A 58 9.03 1.80 51.78
N LYS A 59 8.75 0.53 52.07
CA LYS A 59 8.99 -0.10 53.38
C LYS A 59 10.46 -0.14 53.76
N TYR A 60 11.36 -0.32 52.78
CA TYR A 60 12.81 -0.42 53.00
C TYR A 60 13.57 0.87 52.66
N ASN A 61 12.87 1.98 52.40
CA ASN A 61 13.46 3.28 52.03
C ASN A 61 14.50 3.19 50.90
N LEU A 62 14.24 2.32 49.92
CA LEU A 62 15.14 2.09 48.79
C LEU A 62 14.99 3.21 47.76
N GLU A 63 16.11 3.65 47.20
CA GLU A 63 16.10 4.64 46.11
C GLU A 63 15.32 4.12 44.89
N ASN A 64 14.64 5.03 44.18
CA ASN A 64 13.85 4.67 43.02
C ASN A 64 14.74 3.99 41.95
N PRO A 65 14.50 2.71 41.61
CA PRO A 65 15.34 1.99 40.67
C PRO A 65 15.02 2.32 39.20
N MET A 66 13.94 3.07 38.94
CA MET A 66 13.49 3.35 37.57
C MET A 66 14.35 4.42 36.91
N PRO A 67 14.92 4.19 35.71
CA PRO A 67 15.58 5.24 34.95
C PRO A 67 14.55 6.17 34.31
N SER A 68 14.96 7.40 33.98
CA SER A 68 14.17 8.28 33.11
C SER A 68 14.12 7.70 31.70
N THR A 69 12.96 7.74 31.04
CA THR A 69 12.74 7.08 29.74
C THR A 69 12.26 8.03 28.65
N LEU A 70 12.73 7.81 27.43
CA LEU A 70 12.25 8.45 26.21
C LEU A 70 11.55 7.40 25.34
N TYR A 71 10.28 7.62 25.02
CA TYR A 71 9.54 6.83 24.05
C TYR A 71 9.49 7.56 22.71
N ILE A 72 10.14 7.01 21.70
CA ILE A 72 10.27 7.64 20.38
C ILE A 72 9.38 6.91 19.39
N ASN A 73 8.47 7.62 18.75
CA ASN A 73 7.65 7.10 17.65
C ASN A 73 8.22 7.54 16.31
N TYR A 74 8.27 6.60 15.36
CA TYR A 74 8.71 6.83 13.99
C TYR A 74 7.70 6.25 13.00
N ALA A 75 7.62 6.85 11.81
CA ALA A 75 6.65 6.49 10.77
C ALA A 75 7.21 5.56 9.69
N GLY A 76 8.54 5.46 9.54
CA GLY A 76 9.18 4.69 8.46
C GLY A 76 10.68 4.44 8.65
N ALA A 77 11.29 3.76 7.68
CA ALA A 77 12.69 3.32 7.72
C ALA A 77 13.70 4.49 7.73
N ASP A 78 13.43 5.57 7.00
CA ASP A 78 14.31 6.74 6.96
C ASP A 78 14.39 7.44 8.32
N GLN A 79 13.22 7.65 8.95
CA GLN A 79 13.14 8.22 10.30
C GLN A 79 13.79 7.32 11.35
N PHE A 80 13.76 6.00 11.16
CA PHE A 80 14.45 5.05 12.02
C PHE A 80 15.98 5.16 11.87
N ALA A 81 16.48 5.31 10.64
CA ALA A 81 17.91 5.50 10.38
C ALA A 81 18.42 6.82 10.99
N GLU A 82 17.66 7.91 10.83
CA GLU A 82 17.98 9.20 11.44
C GLU A 82 17.93 9.14 12.97
N MET A 83 16.92 8.48 13.54
CA MET A 83 16.83 8.23 14.98
C MET A 83 18.07 7.46 15.46
N LYS A 84 18.45 6.37 14.77
CA LYS A 84 19.62 5.55 15.13
C LYS A 84 20.90 6.38 15.14
N GLN A 85 21.11 7.21 14.12
CA GLN A 85 22.29 8.08 14.03
C GLN A 85 22.37 9.09 15.20
N ILE A 86 21.23 9.68 15.60
CA ILE A 86 21.16 10.60 16.74
C ILE A 86 21.45 9.88 18.06
N LEU A 87 20.95 8.66 18.21
CA LEU A 87 21.15 7.85 19.42
C LEU A 87 22.58 7.33 19.55
N GLU A 88 23.22 6.92 18.44
CA GLU A 88 24.62 6.50 18.43
C GLU A 88 25.57 7.65 18.78
N LYS A 89 25.25 8.88 18.32
CA LYS A 89 26.00 10.09 18.67
C LYS A 89 25.93 10.43 20.16
N ASN A 90 24.82 10.07 20.82
CA ASN A 90 24.55 10.34 22.23
C ASN A 90 24.65 9.08 23.12
N LYS A 91 25.40 8.06 22.67
CA LYS A 91 25.50 6.75 23.32
C LYS A 91 25.88 6.78 24.80
N ASP A 92 26.70 7.76 25.21
CA ASP A 92 27.23 7.84 26.57
C ASP A 92 26.16 8.24 27.61
N ALA A 93 25.04 8.79 27.14
CA ALA A 93 23.88 9.16 27.96
C ALA A 93 22.81 8.05 28.03
N ILE A 94 22.97 6.93 27.31
CA ILE A 94 21.95 5.89 27.13
C ILE A 94 22.41 4.57 27.75
N ILE A 95 21.65 4.04 28.71
CA ILE A 95 22.00 2.81 29.43
C ILE A 95 21.81 1.57 28.54
N ASN A 96 20.77 1.53 27.70
CA ASN A 96 20.39 0.34 26.93
C ASN A 96 20.98 0.29 25.51
N MET A 97 22.03 1.07 25.24
CA MET A 97 22.68 1.15 23.93
C MET A 97 23.17 -0.22 23.43
N ASN A 98 23.66 -1.08 24.34
CA ASN A 98 24.14 -2.42 24.00
C ASN A 98 23.00 -3.43 23.75
N ASP A 99 21.84 -3.28 24.40
CA ASP A 99 20.65 -4.11 24.13
C ASP A 99 19.98 -3.73 22.79
N LEU A 100 20.12 -2.47 22.40
CA LEU A 100 19.79 -1.96 21.08
C LEU A 100 20.79 -2.47 20.01
N SER A 101 22.01 -2.87 20.37
CA SER A 101 23.05 -3.17 19.38
C SER A 101 22.89 -4.52 18.66
N ASP A 102 22.48 -5.61 19.35
CA ASP A 102 22.68 -6.95 18.75
C ASP A 102 21.48 -7.91 18.69
N ASN A 103 20.50 -7.85 19.60
CA ASN A 103 19.41 -8.85 19.61
C ASN A 103 18.00 -8.25 19.54
N VAL A 104 17.74 -7.08 20.12
CA VAL A 104 16.41 -6.47 20.06
C VAL A 104 16.21 -5.71 18.74
N VAL A 105 17.23 -4.99 18.27
CA VAL A 105 17.18 -4.30 16.96
C VAL A 105 17.14 -5.30 15.81
N LYS A 106 17.97 -6.35 15.78
CA LYS A 106 17.88 -7.37 14.71
C LYS A 106 16.53 -8.10 14.66
N THR A 107 15.85 -8.27 15.80
CA THR A 107 14.54 -8.95 15.85
C THR A 107 13.38 -8.02 15.49
N GLN A 108 13.44 -6.74 15.86
CA GLN A 108 12.42 -5.75 15.47
C GLN A 108 12.65 -5.23 14.04
N GLU A 109 13.89 -5.05 13.62
CA GLU A 109 14.31 -4.74 12.26
C GLU A 109 13.95 -5.89 11.32
N LYS A 110 14.17 -7.17 11.69
CA LYS A 110 13.65 -8.31 10.91
C LYS A 110 12.13 -8.36 10.85
N ARG A 111 11.41 -8.01 11.92
CA ARG A 111 9.94 -7.99 11.90
C ARG A 111 9.41 -6.85 11.02
N VAL A 112 10.01 -5.66 11.11
CA VAL A 112 9.63 -4.49 10.30
C VAL A 112 10.03 -4.69 8.83
N LEU A 113 11.25 -5.17 8.55
CA LEU A 113 11.69 -5.56 7.21
C LEU A 113 10.85 -6.71 6.66
N ASN A 114 10.46 -7.70 7.46
CA ASN A 114 9.55 -8.76 7.01
C ASN A 114 8.13 -8.22 6.73
N ILE A 115 7.63 -7.26 7.51
CA ILE A 115 6.32 -6.65 7.25
C ILE A 115 6.38 -5.78 5.98
N ILE A 116 7.45 -5.01 5.78
CA ILE A 116 7.66 -4.20 4.57
C ILE A 116 7.85 -5.10 3.35
N ASN A 117 8.67 -6.14 3.45
CA ASN A 117 8.85 -7.12 2.39
C ASN A 117 7.57 -7.89 2.12
N LEU A 118 6.80 -8.26 3.15
CA LEU A 118 5.48 -8.88 2.98
C LEU A 118 4.50 -7.92 2.28
N SER A 119 4.50 -6.64 2.63
CA SER A 119 3.65 -5.63 1.99
C SER A 119 4.04 -5.43 0.51
N ASN A 120 5.34 -5.35 0.22
CA ASN A 120 5.84 -5.24 -1.15
C ASN A 120 5.57 -6.52 -1.96
N VAL A 121 5.64 -7.70 -1.32
CA VAL A 121 5.26 -8.98 -1.93
C VAL A 121 3.76 -9.03 -2.19
N LEU A 122 2.91 -8.63 -1.24
CA LEU A 122 1.46 -8.54 -1.45
C LEU A 122 1.10 -7.57 -2.56
N GLN A 123 1.75 -6.40 -2.59
CA GLN A 123 1.53 -5.39 -3.61
C GLN A 123 1.96 -5.90 -4.99
N SER A 124 3.12 -6.56 -5.08
CA SER A 124 3.59 -7.20 -6.32
C SER A 124 2.65 -8.32 -6.78
N PHE A 125 2.13 -9.11 -5.84
CA PHE A 125 1.10 -10.12 -6.12
C PHE A 125 -0.20 -9.47 -6.63
N GLY A 126 -0.59 -8.35 -6.04
CA GLY A 126 -1.73 -7.56 -6.49
C GLY A 126 -1.56 -7.11 -7.94
N TYR A 127 -0.41 -6.51 -8.29
CA TYR A 127 -0.11 -6.12 -9.66
C TYR A 127 -0.08 -7.30 -10.63
N LEU A 128 0.43 -8.45 -10.19
CA LEU A 128 0.43 -9.68 -10.99
C LEU A 128 -1.01 -10.13 -11.30
N ILE A 129 -1.90 -10.14 -10.31
CA ILE A 129 -3.30 -10.54 -10.50
C ILE A 129 -4.01 -9.58 -11.45
N VAL A 130 -3.88 -8.26 -11.24
CA VAL A 130 -4.48 -7.25 -12.13
C VAL A 130 -3.94 -7.39 -13.55
N GLY A 131 -2.63 -7.57 -13.71
CA GLY A 131 -2.00 -7.79 -15.01
C GLY A 131 -2.53 -9.05 -15.72
N LEU A 132 -2.65 -10.17 -15.01
CA LEU A 132 -3.22 -11.41 -15.57
C LEU A 132 -4.69 -11.23 -15.98
N MET A 133 -5.49 -10.50 -15.20
CA MET A 133 -6.87 -10.21 -15.55
C MET A 133 -6.96 -9.35 -16.81
N GLY A 134 -6.16 -8.27 -16.90
CA GLY A 134 -6.11 -7.40 -18.09
C GLY A 134 -5.69 -8.16 -19.35
N ILE A 135 -4.67 -9.02 -19.25
CA ILE A 135 -4.24 -9.89 -20.36
C ILE A 135 -5.36 -10.86 -20.76
N SER A 136 -6.05 -11.45 -19.78
CA SER A 136 -7.14 -12.40 -20.06
C SER A 136 -8.29 -11.73 -20.80
N VAL A 137 -8.68 -10.52 -20.39
CA VAL A 137 -9.71 -9.72 -21.08
C VAL A 137 -9.28 -9.41 -22.51
N LEU A 138 -8.01 -9.02 -22.72
CA LEU A 138 -7.49 -8.71 -24.05
C LEU A 138 -7.47 -9.94 -24.96
N VAL A 139 -6.99 -11.09 -24.46
CA VAL A 139 -6.98 -12.36 -25.21
C VAL A 139 -8.42 -12.77 -25.56
N PHE A 140 -9.35 -12.66 -24.62
CA PHE A 140 -10.76 -12.95 -24.86
C PHE A 140 -11.36 -12.01 -25.93
N ALA A 141 -11.06 -10.71 -25.88
CA ALA A 141 -11.54 -9.75 -26.86
C ALA A 141 -10.99 -10.04 -28.28
N VAL A 142 -9.72 -10.43 -28.39
CA VAL A 142 -9.12 -10.88 -29.66
C VAL A 142 -9.80 -12.15 -30.17
N PHE A 143 -10.00 -13.15 -29.30
CA PHE A 143 -10.69 -14.38 -29.65
C PHE A 143 -12.13 -14.11 -30.12
N PHE A 144 -12.87 -13.26 -29.41
CA PHE A 144 -14.22 -12.87 -29.77
C PHE A 144 -14.28 -12.17 -31.14
N LEU A 145 -13.34 -11.26 -31.40
CA LEU A 145 -13.20 -10.59 -32.68
C LEU A 145 -12.98 -11.61 -33.81
N GLN A 146 -12.07 -12.58 -33.61
CA GLN A 146 -11.83 -13.63 -34.61
C GLN A 146 -13.06 -14.48 -34.88
N ALA A 147 -13.76 -14.92 -33.83
CA ALA A 147 -14.99 -15.69 -33.95
C ALA A 147 -16.08 -14.91 -34.73
N MET A 148 -16.20 -13.60 -34.48
CA MET A 148 -17.16 -12.76 -35.19
C MET A 148 -16.83 -12.66 -36.69
N PHE A 149 -15.56 -12.45 -37.06
CA PHE A 149 -15.14 -12.39 -38.46
C PHE A 149 -15.35 -13.72 -39.19
N GLU A 150 -15.13 -14.85 -38.52
CA GLU A 150 -15.39 -16.17 -39.10
C GLU A 150 -16.89 -16.41 -39.35
N HIS A 151 -17.73 -16.03 -38.40
CA HIS A 151 -19.18 -16.13 -38.55
C HIS A 151 -19.69 -15.29 -39.74
N PHE A 152 -19.23 -14.05 -39.87
CA PHE A 152 -19.63 -13.14 -40.96
C PHE A 152 -18.75 -13.24 -42.22
N LYS A 153 -18.03 -14.36 -42.41
CA LYS A 153 -17.08 -14.52 -43.51
C LYS A 153 -17.69 -14.30 -44.89
N LYS A 154 -18.91 -14.81 -45.12
CA LYS A 154 -19.61 -14.68 -46.41
C LYS A 154 -19.96 -13.22 -46.73
N ASP A 155 -20.46 -12.49 -45.74
CA ASP A 155 -20.82 -11.08 -45.89
C ASP A 155 -19.60 -10.20 -46.12
N VAL A 156 -18.51 -10.50 -45.42
CA VAL A 156 -17.22 -9.82 -45.61
C VAL A 156 -16.69 -10.05 -47.03
N GLN A 157 -16.81 -11.27 -47.57
CA GLN A 157 -16.42 -11.58 -48.95
C GLN A 157 -17.30 -10.87 -49.97
N ALA A 158 -18.62 -10.85 -49.77
CA ALA A 158 -19.55 -10.13 -50.63
C ALA A 158 -19.24 -8.62 -50.68
N LYS A 159 -19.05 -7.99 -49.52
CA LYS A 159 -18.65 -6.57 -49.44
C LYS A 159 -17.33 -6.29 -50.14
N LYS A 160 -16.38 -7.23 -50.05
CA LYS A 160 -15.10 -7.11 -50.74
C LYS A 160 -15.24 -7.18 -52.26
N LEU A 161 -16.08 -8.06 -52.80
CA LEU A 161 -16.38 -8.15 -54.24
C LEU A 161 -17.00 -6.86 -54.78
N LEU A 162 -17.75 -6.15 -53.95
CA LEU A 162 -18.32 -4.83 -54.26
C LEU A 162 -17.30 -3.68 -54.14
N GLY A 163 -16.03 -3.96 -53.87
CA GLY A 163 -14.97 -2.95 -53.77
C GLY A 163 -14.89 -2.23 -52.43
N ALA A 164 -15.48 -2.76 -51.35
CA ALA A 164 -15.43 -2.13 -50.04
C ALA A 164 -13.99 -2.04 -49.50
N THR A 165 -13.67 -0.89 -48.89
CA THR A 165 -12.36 -0.65 -48.26
C THR A 165 -12.22 -1.42 -46.95
N THR A 166 -11.00 -1.78 -46.54
CA THR A 166 -10.69 -2.47 -45.27
C THR A 166 -11.34 -1.80 -44.05
N LYS A 167 -11.38 -0.46 -44.02
CA LYS A 167 -12.06 0.33 -42.97
C LYS A 167 -13.56 0.11 -42.93
N GLN A 168 -14.23 0.06 -44.09
CA GLN A 168 -15.68 -0.16 -44.19
C GLN A 168 -16.05 -1.59 -43.75
N ILE A 169 -15.16 -2.55 -44.00
CA ILE A 169 -15.34 -3.95 -43.55
C ILE A 169 -15.16 -4.05 -42.02
N ALA A 170 -14.14 -3.40 -41.45
CA ALA A 170 -13.81 -3.49 -40.02
C ALA A 170 -14.73 -2.66 -39.11
N GLN A 171 -15.30 -1.56 -39.60
CA GLN A 171 -16.10 -0.62 -38.81
C GLN A 171 -17.25 -1.21 -37.98
N PRO A 172 -18.13 -2.11 -38.51
CA PRO A 172 -19.21 -2.67 -37.70
C PRO A 172 -18.68 -3.53 -36.54
N PHE A 173 -17.60 -4.28 -36.74
CA PHE A 173 -16.96 -5.09 -35.70
C PHE A 173 -16.35 -4.21 -34.60
N LEU A 174 -15.67 -3.12 -34.98
CA LEU A 174 -15.09 -2.16 -34.04
C LEU A 174 -16.17 -1.47 -33.19
N ARG A 175 -17.32 -1.12 -33.78
CA ARG A 175 -18.44 -0.53 -33.04
C ARG A 175 -18.95 -1.47 -31.95
N VAL A 176 -19.14 -2.75 -32.27
CA VAL A 176 -19.61 -3.76 -31.30
C VAL A 176 -18.61 -3.89 -30.15
N ILE A 177 -17.31 -3.98 -30.46
CA ILE A 177 -16.24 -4.12 -29.46
C ILE A 177 -16.16 -2.89 -28.55
N PHE A 178 -16.25 -1.68 -29.11
CA PHE A 178 -16.19 -0.45 -28.32
C PHE A 178 -17.40 -0.33 -27.40
N LEU A 179 -18.59 -0.70 -27.88
CA LEU A 179 -19.80 -0.67 -27.08
C LEU A 179 -19.76 -1.75 -25.97
N SER A 180 -19.24 -2.94 -26.26
CA SER A 180 -19.08 -3.99 -25.24
C SER A 180 -18.04 -3.62 -24.18
N LEU A 181 -16.90 -3.03 -24.57
CA LEU A 181 -15.90 -2.54 -23.62
C LEU A 181 -16.43 -1.41 -22.75
N GLY A 182 -17.14 -0.45 -23.34
CA GLY A 182 -17.77 0.64 -22.59
C GLY A 182 -18.83 0.13 -21.59
N MET A 183 -19.66 -0.82 -22.01
CA MET A 183 -20.65 -1.43 -21.12
C MET A 183 -19.99 -2.23 -19.98
N ALA A 184 -18.92 -2.97 -20.28
CA ALA A 184 -18.14 -3.70 -19.28
C ALA A 184 -17.52 -2.74 -18.24
N PHE A 185 -17.03 -1.58 -18.67
CA PHE A 185 -16.50 -0.57 -17.76
C PHE A 185 -17.56 0.01 -16.83
N VAL A 186 -18.71 0.40 -17.37
CA VAL A 186 -19.82 0.90 -16.55
C VAL A 186 -20.26 -0.15 -15.54
N LEU A 187 -20.37 -1.41 -15.97
CA LEU A 187 -20.70 -2.52 -15.08
C LEU A 187 -19.64 -2.72 -14.00
N ALA A 188 -18.35 -2.63 -14.34
CA ALA A 188 -17.26 -2.75 -13.37
C ALA A 188 -17.30 -1.63 -12.32
N VAL A 189 -17.57 -0.38 -12.73
CA VAL A 189 -17.74 0.75 -11.80
C VAL A 189 -18.94 0.53 -10.87
N LEU A 190 -20.07 0.07 -11.41
CA LEU A 190 -21.25 -0.25 -10.58
C LEU A 190 -20.97 -1.38 -9.59
N LEU A 191 -20.26 -2.42 -10.02
CA LEU A 191 -19.85 -3.51 -9.13
C LEU A 191 -18.87 -3.05 -8.05
N LEU A 192 -17.93 -2.16 -8.37
CA LEU A 192 -17.01 -1.58 -7.39
C LEU A 192 -17.78 -0.81 -6.31
N ILE A 193 -18.72 0.04 -6.72
CA ILE A 193 -19.57 0.79 -5.79
C ILE A 193 -20.40 -0.18 -4.94
N GLY A 194 -21.10 -1.13 -5.56
CA GLY A 194 -21.92 -2.10 -4.84
C GLY A 194 -21.13 -2.94 -3.84
N ALA A 195 -19.95 -3.44 -4.24
CA ALA A 195 -19.08 -4.22 -3.37
C ALA A 195 -18.53 -3.38 -2.21
N SER A 196 -18.14 -2.13 -2.46
CA SER A 196 -17.64 -1.23 -1.41
C SER A 196 -18.69 -0.99 -0.32
N LEU A 197 -19.95 -0.75 -0.70
CA LEU A 197 -21.06 -0.55 0.25
C LEU A 197 -21.36 -1.81 1.07
N GLY A 198 -21.30 -2.99 0.46
CA GLY A 198 -21.55 -4.26 1.15
C GLY A 198 -20.47 -4.62 2.18
N ILE A 199 -19.24 -4.19 1.96
CA ILE A 199 -18.09 -4.50 2.83
C ILE A 199 -17.87 -3.43 3.90
N GLU A 200 -18.28 -2.17 3.65
CA GLU A 200 -18.08 -1.02 4.55
C GLU A 200 -18.56 -1.30 5.98
N THR A 201 -19.74 -1.89 6.16
CA THR A 201 -20.31 -2.20 7.48
C THR A 201 -19.43 -3.16 8.29
N TYR A 202 -18.82 -4.15 7.65
CA TYR A 202 -17.92 -5.09 8.31
C TYR A 202 -16.57 -4.45 8.63
N LEU A 203 -16.03 -3.63 7.73
CA LEU A 203 -14.74 -2.96 7.96
C LEU A 203 -14.84 -1.86 9.02
N ALA A 204 -15.93 -1.09 9.03
CA ALA A 204 -16.16 -0.05 10.01
C ALA A 204 -16.32 -0.63 11.42
N SER A 205 -17.06 -1.74 11.57
CA SER A 205 -17.31 -2.37 12.88
C SER A 205 -16.08 -3.10 13.45
N VAL A 206 -15.32 -3.81 12.63
CA VAL A 206 -14.19 -4.64 13.10
C VAL A 206 -12.89 -3.86 13.17
N PHE A 207 -12.64 -2.97 12.21
CA PHE A 207 -11.33 -2.32 12.03
C PHE A 207 -11.36 -0.80 12.23
N ASN A 208 -12.53 -0.20 12.49
CA ASN A 208 -12.73 1.24 12.52
C ASN A 208 -12.15 1.92 11.27
N PHE A 209 -12.32 1.26 10.12
CA PHE A 209 -11.79 1.65 8.82
C PHE A 209 -12.93 1.90 7.86
N SER A 210 -12.88 3.03 7.15
CA SER A 210 -13.84 3.35 6.10
C SER A 210 -13.20 3.14 4.73
N LEU A 211 -13.71 2.14 4.01
CA LEU A 211 -13.30 1.80 2.65
C LEU A 211 -13.79 2.86 1.67
N VAL A 212 -14.99 3.41 1.88
CA VAL A 212 -15.54 4.47 1.03
C VAL A 212 -14.64 5.70 1.05
N ASN A 213 -14.17 6.14 2.21
CA ASN A 213 -13.26 7.28 2.30
C ASN A 213 -11.91 6.97 1.63
N ALA A 214 -11.37 5.77 1.85
CA ALA A 214 -10.11 5.36 1.24
C ALA A 214 -10.22 5.31 -0.30
N ILE A 215 -11.34 4.85 -0.85
CA ILE A 215 -11.59 4.85 -2.30
C ILE A 215 -11.81 6.28 -2.79
N ALA A 216 -12.54 7.12 -2.05
CA ALA A 216 -12.81 8.51 -2.43
C ALA A 216 -11.51 9.32 -2.63
N ASP A 217 -10.49 9.09 -1.81
CA ASP A 217 -9.19 9.75 -1.92
C ASP A 217 -8.47 9.44 -3.25
N VAL A 218 -8.71 8.25 -3.82
CA VAL A 218 -8.04 7.77 -5.05
C VAL A 218 -9.00 7.53 -6.22
N VAL A 219 -10.27 7.93 -6.10
CA VAL A 219 -11.32 7.55 -7.07
C VAL A 219 -11.03 8.07 -8.47
N PHE A 220 -10.51 9.29 -8.57
CA PHE A 220 -10.16 9.89 -9.85
C PHE A 220 -8.97 9.19 -10.51
N GLU A 221 -8.01 8.73 -9.71
CA GLU A 221 -6.86 7.97 -10.21
C GLU A 221 -7.31 6.60 -10.73
N ILE A 222 -8.16 5.89 -9.99
CA ILE A 222 -8.73 4.60 -10.39
C ILE A 222 -9.53 4.74 -11.70
N LEU A 223 -10.40 5.75 -11.78
CA LEU A 223 -11.19 6.01 -12.99
C LEU A 223 -10.30 6.40 -14.18
N ALA A 224 -9.29 7.24 -13.97
CA ALA A 224 -8.36 7.64 -15.01
C ALA A 224 -7.58 6.43 -15.55
N VAL A 225 -7.06 5.57 -14.67
CA VAL A 225 -6.36 4.34 -15.06
C VAL A 225 -7.29 3.42 -15.86
N GLY A 226 -8.53 3.21 -15.40
CA GLY A 226 -9.51 2.39 -16.12
C GLY A 226 -9.83 2.93 -17.52
N VAL A 227 -10.00 4.25 -17.66
CA VAL A 227 -10.23 4.88 -18.98
C VAL A 227 -9.02 4.70 -19.90
N VAL A 228 -7.80 4.91 -19.38
CA VAL A 228 -6.57 4.71 -20.16
C VAL A 228 -6.44 3.26 -20.61
N GLU A 229 -6.69 2.29 -19.73
CA GLU A 229 -6.64 0.87 -20.05
C GLU A 229 -7.60 0.51 -21.20
N ILE A 230 -8.83 1.03 -21.14
CA ILE A 230 -9.82 0.81 -22.20
C ILE A 230 -9.37 1.42 -23.52
N ILE A 231 -8.84 2.65 -23.52
CA ILE A 231 -8.34 3.29 -24.73
C ILE A 231 -7.20 2.45 -25.34
N VAL A 232 -6.27 1.96 -24.51
CA VAL A 232 -5.18 1.10 -24.97
C VAL A 232 -5.73 -0.20 -25.58
N MET A 233 -6.68 -0.86 -24.91
CA MET A 233 -7.34 -2.06 -25.44
C MET A 233 -8.05 -1.78 -26.77
N MET A 234 -8.75 -0.66 -26.88
CA MET A 234 -9.42 -0.23 -28.12
C MET A 234 -8.43 -0.05 -29.27
N LEU A 235 -7.28 0.58 -29.03
CA LEU A 235 -6.24 0.77 -30.04
C LEU A 235 -5.64 -0.57 -30.49
N ILE A 236 -5.37 -1.48 -29.56
CA ILE A 236 -4.85 -2.82 -29.87
C ILE A 236 -5.86 -3.60 -30.72
N LEU A 237 -7.13 -3.66 -30.30
CA LEU A 237 -8.19 -4.39 -31.01
C LEU A 237 -8.47 -3.77 -32.39
N MET A 238 -8.34 -2.46 -32.51
CA MET A 238 -8.39 -1.79 -33.80
C MET A 238 -7.28 -2.28 -34.74
N GLY A 239 -6.03 -2.33 -34.25
CA GLY A 239 -4.90 -2.88 -34.99
C GLY A 239 -5.11 -4.34 -35.41
N VAL A 240 -5.58 -5.18 -34.49
CA VAL A 240 -5.88 -6.60 -34.74
C VAL A 240 -6.97 -6.76 -35.80
N SER A 241 -8.05 -5.98 -35.71
CA SER A 241 -9.15 -5.98 -36.68
C SER A 241 -8.66 -5.64 -38.10
N TYR A 242 -7.89 -4.56 -38.24
CA TYR A 242 -7.32 -4.19 -39.54
C TYR A 242 -6.36 -5.25 -40.08
N TRP A 243 -5.50 -5.79 -39.22
CA TRP A 243 -4.56 -6.85 -39.61
C TRP A 243 -5.29 -8.09 -40.12
N GLN A 244 -6.38 -8.49 -39.47
CA GLN A 244 -7.17 -9.66 -39.86
C GLN A 244 -7.83 -9.47 -41.25
N VAL A 245 -8.43 -8.31 -41.49
CA VAL A 245 -9.02 -7.98 -42.81
C VAL A 245 -7.94 -7.94 -43.89
N MET A 246 -6.76 -7.38 -43.62
CA MET A 246 -5.63 -7.38 -44.57
C MET A 246 -5.12 -8.78 -44.88
N ARG A 247 -4.98 -9.65 -43.86
CA ARG A 247 -4.56 -11.04 -44.04
C ARG A 247 -5.52 -11.81 -44.95
N TRP A 248 -6.82 -11.55 -44.82
CA TRP A 248 -7.85 -12.14 -45.68
C TRP A 248 -7.84 -11.54 -47.09
N ASN A 249 -7.48 -10.26 -47.22
CA ASN A 249 -7.34 -9.63 -48.52
C ASN A 249 -6.27 -10.36 -49.39
N LYS A 250 -5.14 -10.74 -48.77
CA LYS A 250 -4.05 -11.48 -49.44
C LYS A 250 -4.42 -12.92 -49.84
N LYS A 251 -5.37 -13.57 -49.15
CA LYS A 251 -5.78 -14.96 -49.42
C LYS A 251 -6.88 -15.12 -50.46
N LEU A 252 -7.50 -14.01 -50.86
CA LEU A 252 -8.65 -13.95 -51.77
C LEU A 252 -8.30 -13.20 -53.08
N LYS A 253 -7.02 -13.02 -53.35
CA LYS A 253 -6.48 -12.77 -54.70
C LYS A 253 -6.02 -14.11 -55.25
#